data_AF-A0A2W1MWM7-F1
#
_entry.id   AF-A0A2W1MWM7-F1
#
_cell.length_a   1.000
_cell.length_b   1.000
_cell.length_c   1.000
_cell.angle_alpha   90.00
_cell.angle_beta   90.00
_cell.angle_gamma   90.00
#
_symmetry.space_group_name_H-M   'P 1'
#
loop_
_entity.id
_entity.type
_entity.pdbx_description
1 polymer ?
#
loop_
_entity_poly.entity_id
_entity_poly.type
_entity_poly.pdbx_seq_one_letter_code
_entity_poly.pdbx_strand_id
1 'polypeptide(L)'
;MKINFQCIELTIQDDELGCTVIFSDSRSADDQFKSEEELINGVDKHLFIQRSYAEDEYDLENYYIASSESDSEFNSSEKIFLKLNNSRLVFNWNEEEIVIGLKLNNQELANLIQVFESTFKERIAIIE
;
A
#
# COMPACT_ATOMS: atom_id res chain seq x y z
N MET A 1 -12.41 14.31 -9.98
CA MET A 1 -11.78 13.24 -9.17
C MET A 1 -10.95 13.92 -8.10
N LYS A 2 -11.21 13.65 -6.83
CA LYS A 2 -10.50 14.25 -5.69
C LYS A 2 -9.30 13.39 -5.37
N ILE A 3 -8.14 13.99 -5.10
CA ILE A 3 -6.98 13.27 -4.52
C ILE A 3 -7.23 13.17 -3.01
N ASN A 4 -7.12 11.97 -2.45
CA ASN A 4 -7.24 11.71 -1.02
C ASN A 4 -6.06 12.29 -0.26
N PHE A 5 -4.84 11.99 -0.73
CA PHE A 5 -3.59 12.57 -0.22
C PHE A 5 -2.46 12.56 -1.24
N GLN A 6 -1.43 13.35 -0.96
CA GLN A 6 -0.20 13.38 -1.75
C GLN A 6 0.86 12.55 -1.03
N CYS A 7 1.32 11.47 -1.67
CA CYS A 7 2.42 10.68 -1.15
C CYS A 7 3.71 11.52 -1.17
N ILE A 8 4.31 11.65 0.00
CA ILE A 8 5.64 12.24 0.24
C ILE A 8 6.68 11.13 0.37
N GLU A 9 6.32 10.00 0.96
CA GLU A 9 7.20 8.85 1.15
C GLU A 9 6.56 7.56 0.66
N LEU A 10 7.30 6.83 -0.17
CA LEU A 10 7.00 5.47 -0.60
C LEU A 10 8.05 4.54 0.01
N THR A 11 7.60 3.60 0.83
CA THR A 11 8.44 2.58 1.45
C THR A 11 8.06 1.22 0.89
N ILE A 12 9.06 0.47 0.45
CA ILE A 12 8.93 -0.93 0.04
C ILE A 12 9.94 -1.71 0.86
N GLN A 13 9.45 -2.67 1.66
CA GLN A 13 10.25 -3.58 2.46
C GLN A 13 9.89 -4.99 2.06
N ASP A 14 10.85 -5.75 1.56
CA ASP A 14 10.68 -7.15 1.18
C ASP A 14 11.78 -7.95 1.90
N ASP A 15 11.35 -8.80 2.82
CA ASP A 15 12.22 -9.60 3.69
C ASP A 15 11.75 -11.07 3.73
N GLU A 16 12.35 -11.87 4.62
CA GLU A 16 12.08 -13.30 4.71
C GLU A 16 10.65 -13.61 5.20
N LEU A 17 9.99 -12.68 5.90
CA LEU A 17 8.68 -12.86 6.51
C LEU A 17 7.55 -12.27 5.65
N GLY A 18 7.87 -11.40 4.70
CA GLY A 18 6.87 -10.84 3.79
C GLY A 18 7.34 -9.62 3.03
N CYS A 19 6.37 -9.00 2.37
CA CYS A 19 6.55 -7.74 1.68
C CYS A 19 5.51 -6.73 2.13
N THR A 20 5.97 -5.51 2.40
CA THR A 20 5.17 -4.37 2.81
C THR A 20 5.41 -3.19 1.89
N VAL A 21 4.34 -2.58 1.40
CA VAL A 21 4.33 -1.35 0.60
C VAL A 21 3.51 -0.30 1.35
N ILE A 22 4.12 0.85 1.62
CA ILE A 22 3.51 1.95 2.36
C ILE A 22 3.60 3.22 1.53
N PHE A 23 2.47 3.89 1.34
CA PHE A 23 2.40 5.26 0.85
C PHE A 23 2.02 6.16 2.01
N SER A 24 2.82 7.18 2.32
CA SER A 24 2.54 8.15 3.38
C SER A 24 2.59 9.58 2.86
N ASP A 25 1.76 10.47 3.41
CA ASP A 25 1.87 11.92 3.23
C ASP A 25 2.84 12.61 4.21
N SER A 26 3.48 11.84 5.10
CA SER A 26 4.55 12.27 5.98
C SER A 26 5.83 11.44 5.74
N ARG A 27 6.92 11.78 6.41
CA ARG A 27 8.17 11.02 6.37
C ARG A 27 8.36 10.29 7.68
N SER A 28 8.71 9.00 7.61
CA SER A 28 8.99 8.14 8.76
C SER A 28 10.11 8.65 9.67
N ALA A 29 11.00 9.53 9.18
CA ALA A 29 11.98 10.22 10.03
C ALA A 29 11.33 11.19 11.05
N ASP A 30 10.17 11.73 10.73
CA ASP A 30 9.38 12.61 11.60
C ASP A 30 8.53 11.79 12.61
N ASP A 31 8.35 10.49 12.35
CA ASP A 31 7.58 9.55 13.17
C ASP A 31 8.38 8.91 14.31
N GLN A 32 9.72 9.01 14.28
CA GLN A 32 10.59 8.55 15.37
C GLN A 32 10.33 9.25 16.72
N PHE A 33 9.51 10.31 16.71
CA PHE A 33 9.09 11.07 17.88
C PHE A 33 7.62 10.84 18.25
N LYS A 34 6.88 9.99 17.52
CA LYS A 34 5.45 9.73 17.72
C LYS A 34 5.23 8.39 18.42
N SER A 35 4.23 8.33 19.29
CA SER A 35 3.77 7.08 19.94
C SER A 35 2.89 6.23 19.00
N GLU A 36 2.73 4.94 19.31
CA GLU A 36 1.87 4.02 18.51
C GLU A 36 0.42 4.52 18.39
N GLU A 37 -0.13 5.15 19.44
CA GLU A 37 -1.44 5.81 19.39
C GLU A 37 -1.47 7.06 18.49
N GLU A 38 -0.35 7.79 18.36
CA GLU A 38 -0.23 8.96 17.48
C GLU A 38 0.04 8.59 16.02
N LEU A 39 0.50 7.37 15.75
CA LEU A 39 0.61 6.83 14.40
C LEU A 39 -0.74 6.30 13.91
N ILE A 40 -1.50 5.64 14.80
CA ILE A 40 -2.81 5.06 14.49
C ILE A 40 -3.93 6.12 14.50
N ASN A 41 -3.88 7.09 15.42
CA ASN A 41 -4.80 8.24 15.45
C ASN A 41 -4.19 9.51 14.84
N GLY A 42 -3.07 9.36 14.12
CA GLY A 42 -2.33 10.45 13.51
C GLY A 42 -3.12 11.19 12.44
N VAL A 43 -2.75 12.44 12.21
CA VAL A 43 -3.26 13.24 11.08
C VAL A 43 -2.74 12.73 9.74
N ASP A 44 -1.66 11.95 9.79
CA ASP A 44 -0.92 11.50 8.61
C ASP A 44 -1.72 10.46 7.82
N LYS A 45 -1.76 10.70 6.52
CA LYS A 45 -2.54 9.90 5.61
C LYS A 45 -1.69 8.84 4.97
N HIS A 46 -2.18 7.61 5.00
CA HIS A 46 -1.42 6.48 4.51
C HIS A 46 -2.28 5.44 3.80
N LEU A 47 -1.62 4.65 2.96
CA LEU A 47 -2.11 3.37 2.42
C LEU A 47 -1.03 2.32 2.70
N PHE A 48 -1.43 1.26 3.40
CA PHE A 48 -0.58 0.15 3.82
C PHE A 48 -1.03 -1.12 3.12
N ILE A 49 -0.11 -1.83 2.48
CA ILE A 49 -0.35 -3.08 1.77
C ILE A 49 0.72 -4.07 2.21
N GLN A 50 0.33 -5.21 2.76
CA GLN A 50 1.24 -6.23 3.24
C GLN A 50 0.83 -7.61 2.75
N ARG A 51 1.84 -8.41 2.41
CA ARG A 51 1.75 -9.85 2.21
C ARG A 51 2.71 -10.51 3.18
N SER A 52 2.20 -11.37 4.05
CA SER A 52 3.02 -12.24 4.89
C SER A 52 3.23 -13.57 4.17
N TYR A 53 4.46 -14.04 4.11
CA TYR A 53 4.79 -15.35 3.53
C TYR A 53 4.45 -16.46 4.53
N ALA A 54 4.06 -17.62 4.00
CA ALA A 54 3.88 -18.81 4.84
C ALA A 54 5.23 -19.23 5.42
N GLU A 55 5.33 -19.39 6.73
CA GLU A 55 6.57 -19.79 7.39
C GLU A 55 6.82 -21.31 7.25
N ASP A 56 5.75 -22.11 7.15
CA ASP A 56 5.81 -23.54 6.93
C ASP A 56 4.69 -24.07 5.99
N GLU A 57 4.58 -25.40 5.88
CA GLU A 57 3.61 -26.07 5.01
C GLU A 57 2.16 -26.05 5.52
N TYR A 58 1.94 -25.64 6.76
CA TYR A 58 0.63 -25.51 7.40
C TYR A 58 0.16 -24.06 7.44
N ASP A 59 1.08 -23.10 7.27
CA ASP A 59 0.76 -21.68 7.18
C ASP A 59 0.27 -21.28 5.80
N LEU A 60 -0.64 -20.31 5.79
CA LEU A 60 -1.15 -19.69 4.58
C LEU A 60 -0.58 -18.28 4.46
N GLU A 61 -0.23 -17.90 3.23
CA GLU A 61 0.06 -16.51 2.94
C GLU A 61 -1.13 -15.63 3.32
N ASN A 62 -0.85 -14.52 3.97
CA ASN A 62 -1.87 -13.58 4.39
C ASN A 62 -1.68 -12.23 3.72
N TYR A 63 -2.79 -11.55 3.45
CA TYR A 63 -2.80 -10.22 2.85
C TYR A 63 -3.53 -9.26 3.77
N TYR A 64 -2.90 -8.14 4.07
CA TYR A 64 -3.46 -7.09 4.90
C TYR A 64 -3.38 -5.76 4.18
N ILE A 65 -4.47 -5.00 4.25
CA ILE A 65 -4.60 -3.70 3.60
C ILE A 65 -5.35 -2.78 4.53
N ALA A 66 -4.80 -1.58 4.72
CA ALA A 66 -5.41 -0.54 5.53
C ALA A 66 -5.10 0.83 4.94
N SER A 67 -5.99 1.78 5.20
CA SER A 67 -5.81 3.16 4.79
C SER A 67 -6.43 4.08 5.83
N SER A 68 -5.83 5.24 6.05
CA SER A 68 -6.43 6.30 6.88
C SER A 68 -7.63 6.99 6.20
N GLU A 69 -7.83 6.75 4.90
CA GLU A 69 -8.87 7.39 4.09
C GLU A 69 -10.06 6.44 3.83
N SER A 70 -10.10 5.31 4.52
CA SER A 70 -11.12 4.27 4.38
C SER A 70 -11.27 3.49 5.70
N ASP A 71 -12.50 3.30 6.14
CA ASP A 71 -12.83 2.40 7.25
C ASP A 71 -13.15 0.97 6.76
N SER A 72 -13.01 0.70 5.45
CA SER A 72 -13.34 -0.61 4.88
C SER A 72 -12.29 -1.64 5.23
N GLU A 73 -12.74 -2.70 5.90
CA GLU A 73 -11.93 -3.88 6.16
C GLU A 73 -11.64 -4.63 4.86
N PHE A 74 -10.38 -4.98 4.61
CA PHE A 74 -10.00 -5.81 3.49
C PHE A 74 -10.28 -7.29 3.79
N ASN A 75 -11.04 -7.94 2.91
CA ASN A 75 -11.24 -9.38 2.98
C ASN A 75 -10.19 -10.08 2.09
N SER A 76 -9.45 -11.03 2.66
CA SER A 76 -8.36 -11.74 1.98
C SER A 76 -8.78 -12.57 0.76
N SER A 77 -10.08 -12.71 0.47
CA SER A 77 -10.61 -13.29 -0.76
C SER A 77 -10.83 -12.30 -1.90
N GLU A 78 -10.73 -11.00 -1.63
CA GLU A 78 -11.00 -9.94 -2.61
C GLU A 78 -9.84 -9.68 -3.56
N LYS A 79 -10.17 -9.13 -4.73
CA LYS A 79 -9.20 -8.61 -5.69
C LYS A 79 -9.13 -7.09 -5.59
N ILE A 80 -7.93 -6.56 -5.67
CA ILE A 80 -7.64 -5.13 -5.76
C ILE A 80 -7.34 -4.78 -7.20
N PHE A 81 -7.88 -3.66 -7.66
CA PHE A 81 -7.58 -3.12 -8.98
C PHE A 81 -6.82 -1.80 -8.84
N LEU A 82 -5.63 -1.75 -9.44
CA LEU A 82 -4.76 -0.58 -9.42
C LEU A 82 -4.69 0.08 -10.79
N LYS A 83 -4.79 1.41 -10.83
CA LYS A 83 -4.26 2.22 -11.95
C LYS A 83 -3.07 3.01 -11.45
N LEU A 84 -1.94 2.92 -12.12
CA LEU A 84 -0.70 3.50 -11.65
C LEU A 84 0.07 4.19 -12.77
N ASN A 85 0.55 5.40 -12.49
CA ASN A 85 1.56 6.09 -13.30
C ASN A 85 2.48 6.93 -12.37
N ASN A 86 3.42 7.66 -12.96
CA ASN A 86 4.40 8.46 -12.21
C ASN A 86 3.80 9.48 -11.23
N SER A 87 2.60 10.00 -11.51
CA SER A 87 1.99 11.08 -10.73
C SER A 87 0.74 10.65 -9.95
N ARG A 88 0.29 9.41 -10.12
CA ARG A 88 -0.99 8.98 -9.55
C ARG A 88 -1.09 7.48 -9.37
N LEU A 89 -1.65 7.09 -8.23
CA LEU A 89 -2.16 5.75 -7.96
C LEU A 89 -3.66 5.85 -7.67
N VAL A 90 -4.44 4.98 -8.30
CA VAL A 90 -5.86 4.76 -7.99
C VAL A 90 -5.99 3.33 -7.51
N PHE A 91 -6.41 3.16 -6.27
CA PHE A 91 -6.55 1.90 -5.58
C PHE A 91 -8.04 1.61 -5.40
N ASN A 92 -8.52 0.50 -5.95
CA ASN A 92 -9.92 0.11 -5.85
C ASN A 92 -10.06 -1.25 -5.18
N TRP A 93 -10.89 -1.32 -4.14
CA TRP A 93 -11.32 -2.55 -3.48
C TRP A 93 -12.69 -2.32 -2.86
N ASN A 94 -13.54 -3.36 -2.80
CA ASN A 94 -14.86 -3.29 -2.15
C ASN A 94 -15.71 -2.04 -2.49
N GLU A 95 -15.80 -1.67 -3.78
CA GLU A 95 -16.48 -0.45 -4.28
C GLU A 95 -15.90 0.88 -3.78
N GLU A 96 -14.83 0.85 -2.98
CA GLU A 96 -14.09 2.02 -2.57
C GLU A 96 -12.96 2.35 -3.53
N GLU A 97 -12.72 3.64 -3.67
CA GLU A 97 -11.64 4.19 -4.49
C GLU A 97 -10.80 5.13 -3.63
N ILE A 98 -9.50 4.85 -3.56
CA ILE A 98 -8.51 5.75 -2.99
C ILE A 98 -7.60 6.27 -4.10
N VAL A 99 -7.50 7.59 -4.18
CA VAL A 99 -6.67 8.28 -5.14
C VAL A 99 -5.49 8.94 -4.43
N ILE A 100 -4.29 8.45 -4.71
CA ILE A 100 -3.04 8.96 -4.15
C ILE A 100 -2.29 9.73 -5.23
N GLY A 101 -1.88 10.97 -4.93
CA GLY A 101 -0.94 11.72 -5.74
C GLY A 101 0.47 11.21 -5.52
N LEU A 102 1.23 11.02 -6.60
CA LEU A 102 2.61 10.50 -6.56
C LEU A 102 3.60 11.48 -7.21
N LYS A 103 4.89 11.24 -7.00
CA LYS A 103 5.98 11.92 -7.71
C LYS A 103 7.13 10.95 -7.97
N LEU A 104 6.82 9.83 -8.61
CA LEU A 104 7.80 8.78 -8.90
C LEU A 104 8.57 9.08 -10.19
N ASN A 105 9.87 8.84 -10.16
CA ASN A 105 10.66 8.72 -11.38
C ASN A 105 10.38 7.36 -12.06
N ASN A 106 10.89 7.17 -13.29
CA ASN A 106 10.61 5.96 -14.07
C ASN A 106 11.15 4.68 -13.41
N GLN A 107 12.26 4.75 -12.69
CA GLN A 107 12.84 3.61 -12.00
C GLN A 107 12.01 3.22 -10.78
N GLU A 108 11.55 4.21 -10.00
CA GLU A 108 10.65 3.99 -8.86
C GLU A 108 9.31 3.41 -9.30
N LEU A 109 8.73 3.95 -10.38
CA LEU A 109 7.50 3.41 -10.96
C LEU A 109 7.69 1.96 -11.44
N ALA A 110 8.75 1.68 -12.18
CA ALA A 110 9.03 0.33 -12.66
C ALA A 110 9.24 -0.67 -11.51
N ASN A 111 9.94 -0.25 -10.45
CA ASN A 111 10.14 -1.06 -9.26
C ASN A 111 8.80 -1.35 -8.55
N LEU A 112 7.95 -0.33 -8.38
CA LEU A 112 6.64 -0.49 -7.76
C LEU A 112 5.73 -1.42 -8.57
N ILE A 113 5.70 -1.27 -9.90
CA ILE A 113 4.97 -2.17 -10.81
C ILE A 113 5.47 -3.60 -10.63
N GLN A 114 6.80 -3.80 -10.67
CA GLN A 114 7.40 -5.12 -10.51
C GLN A 114 7.00 -5.77 -9.18
N VAL A 115 7.02 -5.02 -8.07
CA VAL A 115 6.61 -5.52 -6.75
C VAL A 115 5.15 -5.97 -6.77
N PHE A 116 4.24 -5.17 -7.32
CA PHE A 116 2.83 -5.56 -7.40
C PHE A 116 2.61 -6.78 -8.30
N GLU A 117 3.27 -6.87 -9.44
CA GLU A 117 3.14 -7.97 -10.40
C GLU A 117 3.86 -9.26 -9.97
N SER A 118 4.90 -9.18 -9.15
CA SER A 118 5.63 -10.37 -8.66
C SER A 118 5.08 -10.85 -7.33
N THR A 119 4.89 -9.92 -6.39
CA THR A 119 4.69 -10.22 -4.98
C THR A 119 3.21 -10.19 -4.61
N PHE A 120 2.43 -9.33 -5.24
CA PHE A 120 1.01 -9.17 -4.92
C PHE A 120 0.06 -9.71 -6.00
N LYS A 121 0.55 -10.38 -7.04
CA LYS A 121 -0.22 -10.86 -8.20
C LYS A 121 -1.48 -11.66 -7.88
N GLU A 122 -1.47 -12.39 -6.77
CA GLU A 122 -2.60 -13.22 -6.35
C GLU A 122 -3.78 -12.39 -5.85
N ARG A 123 -3.57 -11.10 -5.51
CA ARG A 123 -4.62 -10.20 -5.00
C ARG A 123 -4.72 -8.89 -5.77
N ILE A 124 -3.61 -8.38 -6.29
CA ILE A 124 -3.54 -7.11 -7.00
C ILE A 124 -3.47 -7.34 -8.50
N ALA A 125 -4.32 -6.64 -9.24
CA ALA A 125 -4.28 -6.53 -10.69
C ALA A 125 -4.07 -5.08 -11.10
N ILE A 126 -3.03 -4.81 -11.90
CA ILE A 126 -2.84 -3.50 -12.53
C ILE A 126 -3.69 -3.45 -13.79
N ILE A 127 -4.48 -2.39 -13.93
CA ILE A 127 -5.39 -2.14 -15.05
C ILE A 127 -5.05 -0.80 -15.71
N GLU A 128 -5.31 -0.70 -17.01
CA GLU A 128 -5.07 0.50 -17.83
C GLU A 128 -6.13 1.59 -17.63
#